data_AF-V5H723-F1
#
_entry.id   AF-V5H723-F1
#
_cell.length_a   1.000
_cell.length_b   1.000
_cell.length_c   1.000
_cell.angle_alpha   90.00
_cell.angle_beta   90.00
_cell.angle_gamma   90.00
#
_symmetry.space_group_name_H-M   'P 1'
#
loop_
_entity.id
_entity.type
_entity.pdbx_description
1 polymer ?
#
loop_
_entity_poly.entity_id
_entity_poly.type
_entity_poly.pdbx_seq_one_letter_code
_entity_poly.pdbx_strand_id
1 'polypeptide(L)'
;MAKISYALIVALCVVGGLAGVLVNNQAHLKTHVDALGPDEAPQEIFDETPLEPEATLFLCTFEQHACGMRNQKNTRSRFKRRSATLAGKPGYHMVVDAQEAGYNVARLITPYMPVYANTTACVAILYVVNGPGADRLEILAQDSANRPLLTLLNGASNWNYVEKSLNVTQDVRFFISAYTKSKAEGVIAIDNFTFNLLPCENEK
;
A
#
# COMPACT_ATOMS: atom_id res chain seq x y z
N MET A 1 34.31 40.39 3.74
CA MET A 1 33.15 39.47 3.70
C MET A 1 32.33 39.81 2.47
N ALA A 2 32.43 38.98 1.44
CA ALA A 2 31.89 39.24 0.11
C ALA A 2 30.39 38.95 0.06
N LYS A 3 29.59 39.95 -0.36
CA LYS A 3 28.17 39.82 -0.67
C LYS A 3 28.03 39.56 -2.17
N ILE A 4 27.55 38.38 -2.54
CA ILE A 4 27.19 38.06 -3.93
C ILE A 4 25.71 38.41 -4.12
N SER A 5 25.48 39.36 -5.02
CA SER A 5 24.16 39.92 -5.35
C SER A 5 23.42 39.01 -6.35
N TYR A 6 22.21 38.58 -5.99
CA TYR A 6 21.29 37.71 -6.74
C TYR A 6 20.60 38.45 -7.92
N ALA A 7 21.39 39.07 -8.80
CA ALA A 7 20.88 39.82 -9.95
C ALA A 7 21.43 39.30 -11.30
N LEU A 8 21.71 38.00 -11.38
CA LEU A 8 21.94 37.28 -12.63
C LEU A 8 21.11 36.00 -12.58
N ILE A 9 19.97 35.98 -13.27
CA ILE A 9 19.39 34.88 -14.08
C ILE A 9 18.02 35.43 -14.55
N VAL A 10 18.05 36.44 -15.40
CA VAL A 10 16.93 36.75 -16.31
C VAL A 10 17.55 37.30 -17.59
N ALA A 11 17.94 36.42 -18.51
CA ALA A 11 18.01 36.74 -19.92
C ALA A 11 18.26 35.47 -20.74
N LEU A 12 17.45 35.32 -21.81
CA LEU A 12 17.61 34.49 -23.01
C LEU A 12 16.93 33.12 -23.01
N CYS A 13 15.67 33.12 -23.47
CA CYS A 13 15.20 32.24 -24.55
C CYS A 13 13.82 32.74 -25.04
N VAL A 14 13.82 33.59 -26.06
CA VAL A 14 12.64 33.90 -26.89
C VAL A 14 13.08 33.80 -28.35
N VAL A 15 12.78 32.68 -29.01
CA VAL A 15 12.39 32.61 -30.44
C VAL A 15 11.61 31.32 -30.66
N GLY A 16 10.41 31.41 -31.23
CA GLY A 16 9.67 30.26 -31.80
C GLY A 16 8.32 30.01 -31.14
N GLY A 17 7.28 30.63 -31.69
CA GLY A 17 5.91 30.53 -31.18
C GLY A 17 5.23 29.20 -31.51
N LEU A 18 4.38 28.76 -30.58
CA LEU A 18 3.12 28.06 -30.79
C LEU A 18 2.34 28.15 -29.48
N ALA A 19 1.22 28.85 -29.53
CA ALA A 19 0.34 29.10 -28.39
C ALA A 19 -0.43 27.83 -28.01
N GLY A 20 -0.58 27.57 -26.71
CA GLY A 20 -1.52 26.55 -26.24
C GLY A 20 -1.31 26.06 -24.81
N VAL A 21 -1.94 26.76 -23.87
CA VAL A 21 -2.45 26.25 -22.57
C VAL A 21 -1.40 25.92 -21.49
N LEU A 22 -1.01 26.95 -20.73
CA LEU A 22 -0.63 26.84 -19.31
C LEU A 22 -1.56 27.76 -18.53
N VAL A 23 -2.59 27.17 -17.93
CA VAL A 23 -3.58 27.90 -17.13
C VAL A 23 -2.93 28.29 -15.79
N ASN A 24 -2.79 29.60 -15.65
CA ASN A 24 -2.65 30.41 -14.43
C ASN A 24 -2.88 29.68 -13.10
N ASN A 25 -1.84 29.69 -12.25
CA ASN A 25 -2.03 29.71 -10.80
C ASN A 25 -1.10 30.74 -10.12
N GLN A 26 -0.85 31.87 -10.79
CA GLN A 26 -0.14 33.02 -10.23
C GLN A 26 -1.06 34.14 -9.72
N ALA A 27 -2.39 33.90 -9.66
CA ALA A 27 -3.34 34.91 -9.23
C ALA A 27 -3.52 35.04 -7.71
N HIS A 28 -2.87 34.20 -6.89
CA HIS A 28 -3.04 34.26 -5.42
C HIS A 28 -1.83 34.82 -4.66
N LEU A 29 -0.81 35.31 -5.36
CA LEU A 29 0.42 35.82 -4.73
C LEU A 29 0.57 37.35 -4.79
N LYS A 30 -0.52 38.11 -4.99
CA LYS A 30 -0.42 39.55 -5.13
C LYS A 30 -1.62 40.33 -4.62
N THR A 31 -1.92 40.20 -3.34
CA THR A 31 -2.60 41.25 -2.53
C THR A 31 -2.47 40.90 -1.05
N HIS A 32 -1.35 41.23 -0.41
CA HIS A 32 -1.35 41.52 1.04
C HIS A 32 -0.14 42.37 1.45
N VAL A 33 0.27 43.31 0.60
CA VAL A 33 1.25 44.34 0.97
C VAL A 33 0.60 45.66 0.59
N ASP A 34 -0.22 46.19 1.50
CA ASP A 34 -0.56 47.61 1.67
C ASP A 34 -1.66 47.75 2.74
N ALA A 35 -1.27 47.63 4.01
CA ALA A 35 -1.97 48.20 5.17
C ALA A 35 -1.14 47.94 6.45
N LEU A 36 -0.04 48.66 6.63
CA LEU A 36 0.67 48.69 7.90
C LEU A 36 0.13 49.86 8.73
N GLY A 37 -0.74 49.58 9.69
CA GLY A 37 -0.98 50.43 10.85
C GLY A 37 0.11 50.20 11.90
N PRO A 38 0.54 51.22 12.67
CA PRO A 38 1.69 51.08 13.55
C PRO A 38 1.27 50.58 14.93
N ASP A 39 0.80 49.33 15.07
CA ASP A 39 0.74 48.65 16.39
C ASP A 39 0.39 47.15 16.29
N GLU A 40 1.14 46.35 15.53
CA GLU A 40 0.94 44.89 15.56
C GLU A 40 2.29 44.17 15.65
N ALA A 41 2.44 43.40 16.72
CA ALA A 41 3.63 42.63 17.04
C ALA A 41 4.04 41.72 15.85
N PRO A 42 5.34 41.41 15.68
CA PRO A 42 5.77 40.51 14.62
C PRO A 42 5.03 39.19 14.74
N GLN A 43 4.18 38.86 13.77
CA GLN A 43 3.54 37.55 13.72
C GLN A 43 4.64 36.50 13.56
N GLU A 44 4.76 35.61 14.55
CA GLU A 44 5.68 34.49 14.48
C GLU A 44 5.36 33.69 13.22
N ILE A 45 6.38 33.49 12.38
CA ILE A 45 6.32 32.55 11.26
C ILE A 45 6.24 31.18 11.91
N PHE A 46 5.01 30.65 12.06
CA PHE A 46 4.81 29.25 12.35
C PHE A 46 5.33 28.48 11.15
N ASP A 47 6.47 27.83 11.33
CA ASP A 47 6.98 26.80 10.44
C ASP A 47 5.91 25.70 10.43
N GLU A 48 5.08 25.66 9.39
CA GLU A 48 4.08 24.60 9.23
C GLU A 48 4.86 23.28 9.17
N THR A 49 4.77 22.51 10.25
CA THR A 49 5.26 21.14 10.31
C THR A 49 4.79 20.43 9.05
N PRO A 50 5.68 19.80 8.26
CA PRO A 50 5.27 19.08 7.06
C PRO A 50 4.12 18.15 7.44
N LEU A 51 2.96 18.35 6.79
CA LEU A 51 1.76 17.52 6.98
C LEU A 51 2.21 16.06 6.98
N GLU A 52 2.15 15.42 8.15
CA GLU A 52 2.42 13.99 8.22
C GLU A 52 1.51 13.28 7.21
N PRO A 53 2.01 12.23 6.54
CA PRO A 53 1.27 11.59 5.47
C PRO A 53 -0.13 11.20 5.92
N GLU A 54 -1.15 11.67 5.20
CA GLU A 54 -2.57 11.49 5.54
C GLU A 54 -3.05 10.02 5.66
N ALA A 55 -2.19 9.02 5.43
CA ALA A 55 -2.40 7.68 5.97
C ALA A 55 -1.07 6.91 6.08
N THR A 56 -0.53 6.80 7.30
CA THR A 56 0.55 5.85 7.61
C THR A 56 0.08 4.40 7.65
N LEU A 57 -1.23 4.15 7.52
CA LEU A 57 -1.87 2.84 7.70
C LEU A 57 -2.86 2.53 6.56
N PHE A 58 -2.75 1.33 6.02
CA PHE A 58 -3.76 0.69 5.19
C PHE A 58 -4.23 -0.58 5.85
N LEU A 59 -5.54 -0.69 6.02
CA LEU A 59 -6.20 -1.84 6.61
C LEU A 59 -7.31 -2.32 5.68
N CYS A 60 -7.30 -3.61 5.35
CA CYS A 60 -8.38 -4.26 4.65
C CYS A 60 -8.90 -5.47 5.41
N THR A 61 -10.09 -5.30 6.00
CA THR A 61 -10.84 -6.34 6.71
C THR A 61 -11.81 -7.11 5.81
N PHE A 62 -11.91 -6.75 4.53
CA PHE A 62 -12.82 -7.35 3.55
C PHE A 62 -14.33 -7.28 3.87
N GLU A 63 -14.75 -6.69 4.99
CA GLU A 63 -16.14 -6.67 5.47
C GLU A 63 -17.10 -6.01 4.48
N GLN A 64 -16.74 -4.85 3.94
CA GLN A 64 -17.59 -4.14 2.98
C GLN A 64 -17.20 -4.43 1.52
N HIS A 65 -15.89 -4.49 1.25
CA HIS A 65 -15.33 -4.60 -0.09
C HIS A 65 -13.87 -5.07 -0.05
N ALA A 66 -13.28 -5.36 -1.21
CA ALA A 66 -11.88 -5.81 -1.32
C ALA A 66 -10.82 -4.69 -1.22
N CYS A 67 -11.19 -3.47 -0.80
CA CYS A 67 -10.26 -2.33 -0.61
C CYS A 67 -9.37 -2.04 -1.83
N GLY A 68 -9.95 -2.19 -3.02
CA GLY A 68 -9.23 -2.03 -4.29
C GLY A 68 -8.32 -3.21 -4.67
N MET A 69 -8.18 -4.24 -3.82
CA MET A 69 -7.46 -5.47 -4.17
C MET A 69 -8.15 -6.22 -5.30
N ARG A 70 -7.37 -6.77 -6.24
CA ARG A 70 -7.88 -7.41 -7.46
C ARG A 70 -7.23 -8.77 -7.67
N ASN A 71 -8.01 -9.72 -8.16
CA ASN A 71 -7.44 -10.98 -8.62
C ASN A 71 -6.58 -10.73 -9.86
N GLN A 72 -5.47 -11.45 -9.99
CA GLN A 72 -4.69 -11.46 -11.22
C GLN A 72 -5.57 -11.91 -12.39
N LYS A 73 -5.42 -11.25 -13.54
CA LYS A 73 -6.09 -11.67 -14.77
C LYS A 73 -5.48 -12.97 -15.30
N ASN A 74 -6.25 -13.73 -16.07
CA ASN A 74 -5.82 -14.95 -16.76
C ASN A 74 -5.34 -16.09 -15.82
N THR A 75 -5.74 -16.09 -14.55
CA THR A 75 -5.58 -17.26 -13.67
C THR A 75 -6.86 -18.10 -13.69
N ARG A 76 -6.71 -19.44 -13.64
CA ARG A 76 -7.86 -20.35 -13.58
C ARG A 76 -8.56 -20.28 -12.22
N SER A 77 -7.78 -20.13 -11.15
CA SER A 77 -8.27 -20.00 -9.78
C SER A 77 -8.15 -18.56 -9.28
N ARG A 78 -9.03 -18.20 -8.33
CA ARG A 78 -9.19 -16.83 -7.82
C ARG A 78 -9.55 -16.86 -6.34
N PHE A 79 -9.12 -15.85 -5.60
CA PHE A 79 -9.69 -15.55 -4.29
C PHE A 79 -11.12 -15.07 -4.46
N LYS A 80 -12.02 -15.64 -3.67
CA LYS A 80 -13.44 -15.27 -3.58
C LYS A 80 -13.69 -14.63 -2.23
N ARG A 81 -14.29 -13.44 -2.21
CA ARG A 81 -14.81 -12.84 -0.97
C ARG A 81 -16.04 -13.63 -0.55
N ARG A 82 -15.96 -14.37 0.56
CA ARG A 82 -17.05 -15.22 1.08
C ARG A 82 -17.46 -14.74 2.47
N SER A 83 -18.76 -14.61 2.71
CA SER A 83 -19.31 -14.44 4.06
C SER A 83 -19.53 -15.82 4.67
N ALA A 84 -18.78 -16.14 5.72
CA ALA A 84 -18.89 -17.42 6.42
C ALA A 84 -18.23 -17.36 7.79
N THR A 85 -18.56 -18.32 8.66
CA THR A 85 -17.73 -18.62 9.82
C THR A 85 -16.62 -19.56 9.38
N LEU A 86 -15.39 -19.04 9.29
CA LEU A 86 -14.21 -19.82 8.91
C LEU A 86 -13.27 -19.93 10.11
N ALA A 87 -12.85 -21.16 10.46
CA ALA A 87 -11.97 -21.43 11.60
C ALA A 87 -12.39 -20.68 12.90
N GLY A 88 -13.71 -20.68 13.18
CA GLY A 88 -14.29 -20.03 14.37
C GLY A 88 -14.51 -18.51 14.26
N LYS A 89 -14.10 -17.84 13.18
CA LYS A 89 -14.29 -16.40 12.97
C LYS A 89 -15.39 -16.11 11.94
N PRO A 90 -16.51 -15.48 12.32
CA PRO A 90 -17.50 -14.98 11.35
C PRO A 90 -16.97 -13.73 10.65
N GLY A 91 -17.47 -13.44 9.44
CA GLY A 91 -17.13 -12.23 8.70
C GLY A 91 -17.00 -12.47 7.21
N TYR A 92 -16.49 -11.48 6.49
CA TYR A 92 -16.08 -11.64 5.10
C TYR A 92 -14.59 -11.91 5.01
N HIS A 93 -14.24 -12.99 4.32
CA HIS A 93 -12.85 -13.41 4.14
C HIS A 93 -12.53 -13.54 2.66
N MET A 94 -11.27 -13.36 2.29
CA MET A 94 -10.81 -13.73 0.95
C MET A 94 -10.35 -15.19 0.97
N VAL A 95 -11.05 -16.06 0.24
CA VAL A 95 -10.93 -17.51 0.35
C VAL A 95 -10.61 -18.16 -0.99
N VAL A 96 -9.75 -19.18 -0.95
CA VAL A 96 -9.48 -20.13 -2.03
C VAL A 96 -9.80 -21.52 -1.50
N ASP A 97 -10.77 -22.16 -2.16
CA ASP A 97 -11.16 -23.53 -1.89
C ASP A 97 -10.30 -24.46 -2.76
N ALA A 98 -9.52 -25.35 -2.11
CA ALA A 98 -8.57 -26.20 -2.81
C ALA A 98 -9.25 -27.28 -3.66
N GLN A 99 -10.41 -27.78 -3.23
CA GLN A 99 -11.16 -28.78 -3.98
C GLN A 99 -11.70 -28.18 -5.29
N GLU A 100 -12.19 -26.95 -5.23
CA GLU A 100 -12.60 -26.20 -6.42
C GLU A 100 -11.41 -25.79 -7.31
N ALA A 101 -10.30 -25.38 -6.70
CA ALA A 101 -9.13 -24.87 -7.43
C ALA A 101 -8.27 -25.96 -8.10
N GLY A 102 -8.16 -27.14 -7.49
CA GLY A 102 -7.28 -28.22 -7.96
C GLY A 102 -5.79 -27.89 -7.85
N TYR A 103 -4.97 -28.33 -8.81
CA TYR A 103 -3.57 -27.92 -8.92
C TYR A 103 -3.49 -26.54 -9.57
N ASN A 104 -3.42 -25.48 -8.76
CA ASN A 104 -3.46 -24.12 -9.28
C ASN A 104 -2.83 -23.08 -8.36
N VAL A 105 -2.81 -21.84 -8.84
CA VAL A 105 -2.42 -20.66 -8.07
C VAL A 105 -3.48 -19.59 -8.25
N ALA A 106 -4.07 -19.18 -7.14
CA ALA A 106 -4.89 -17.98 -7.08
C ALA A 106 -4.03 -16.82 -6.57
N ARG A 107 -4.12 -15.64 -7.19
CA ARG A 107 -3.33 -14.47 -6.78
C ARG A 107 -4.21 -13.24 -6.62
N LEU A 108 -4.12 -12.62 -5.45
CA LEU A 108 -4.71 -11.34 -5.12
C LEU A 108 -3.61 -10.26 -5.11
N ILE A 109 -3.92 -9.09 -5.64
CA ILE A 109 -2.97 -7.99 -5.85
C ILE A 109 -3.51 -6.77 -5.12
N THR A 110 -2.70 -6.14 -4.28
CA THR A 110 -3.08 -4.89 -3.62
C THR A 110 -3.02 -3.70 -4.58
N PRO A 111 -3.69 -2.57 -4.25
CA PRO A 111 -3.33 -1.28 -4.80
C PRO A 111 -1.85 -0.95 -4.52
N TYR A 112 -1.32 0.06 -5.20
CA TYR A 112 -0.07 0.67 -4.80
C TYR A 112 -0.27 1.46 -3.51
N MET A 113 0.62 1.23 -2.55
CA MET A 113 0.73 1.94 -1.31
C MET A 113 1.71 3.09 -1.51
N PRO A 114 1.33 4.36 -1.28
CA PRO A 114 2.25 5.47 -1.39
C PRO A 114 3.30 5.39 -0.28
N VAL A 115 4.57 5.57 -0.64
CA VAL A 115 5.69 5.53 0.32
C VAL A 115 6.65 6.68 0.04
N TYR A 116 7.09 7.36 1.10
CA TYR A 116 8.20 8.30 1.05
C TYR A 116 9.52 7.53 1.01
N ALA A 117 10.52 8.06 0.30
CA ALA A 117 11.76 7.34 0.08
C ALA A 117 12.46 6.97 1.41
N ASN A 118 12.96 5.73 1.48
CA ASN A 118 13.76 5.17 2.58
C ASN A 118 13.03 5.05 3.92
N THR A 119 11.91 4.31 3.93
CA THR A 119 11.18 3.98 5.17
C THR A 119 11.18 2.48 5.41
N THR A 120 11.21 2.08 6.68
CA THR A 120 10.91 0.69 7.08
C THR A 120 9.42 0.60 7.34
N ALA A 121 8.75 -0.24 6.56
CA ALA A 121 7.33 -0.50 6.68
C ALA A 121 7.07 -1.88 7.32
N CYS A 122 5.84 -2.11 7.73
CA CYS A 122 5.35 -3.38 8.25
C CYS A 122 4.18 -3.87 7.41
N VAL A 123 4.23 -5.14 7.02
CA VAL A 123 3.10 -5.85 6.41
C VAL A 123 2.63 -6.92 7.37
N ALA A 124 1.33 -6.98 7.62
CA ALA A 124 0.73 -8.00 8.46
C ALA A 124 -0.55 -8.57 7.85
N ILE A 125 -0.88 -9.80 8.24
CA ILE A 125 -2.07 -10.50 7.73
C ILE A 125 -2.55 -11.56 8.74
N LEU A 126 -3.87 -11.76 8.80
CA LEU A 126 -4.46 -12.97 9.37
C LEU A 126 -4.64 -14.01 8.27
N TYR A 127 -4.27 -15.26 8.54
CA TYR A 127 -4.34 -16.33 7.55
C TYR A 127 -4.77 -17.69 8.11
N VAL A 128 -5.31 -18.52 7.23
CA VAL A 128 -5.56 -19.96 7.41
C VAL A 128 -5.01 -20.67 6.17
N VAL A 129 -4.22 -21.73 6.37
CA VAL A 129 -3.77 -22.64 5.30
C VAL A 129 -3.92 -24.04 5.85
N ASN A 130 -5.01 -24.71 5.48
CA ASN A 130 -5.40 -25.97 6.10
C ASN A 130 -5.96 -26.98 5.09
N GLY A 131 -5.75 -28.27 5.38
CA GLY A 131 -6.32 -29.40 4.64
C GLY A 131 -5.44 -29.93 3.51
N PRO A 132 -5.61 -31.20 3.11
CA PRO A 132 -4.70 -31.90 2.18
C PRO A 132 -4.58 -31.27 0.78
N GLY A 133 -5.58 -30.51 0.33
CA GLY A 133 -5.56 -29.78 -0.94
C GLY A 133 -4.76 -28.47 -0.91
N ALA A 134 -4.57 -27.88 0.28
CA ALA A 134 -3.81 -26.64 0.44
C ALA A 134 -2.30 -26.91 0.45
N ASP A 135 -1.51 -26.02 -0.15
CA ASP A 135 -0.05 -26.11 -0.14
C ASP A 135 0.58 -25.01 0.73
N ARG A 136 0.45 -23.77 0.30
CA ARG A 136 1.04 -22.61 0.98
C ARG A 136 0.42 -21.29 0.54
N LEU A 137 0.60 -20.27 1.37
CA LEU A 137 0.37 -18.87 1.05
C LEU A 137 1.71 -18.14 0.90
N GLU A 138 1.91 -17.39 -0.17
CA GLU A 138 3.10 -16.55 -0.36
C GLU A 138 2.71 -15.08 -0.49
N ILE A 139 3.54 -14.20 0.07
CA ILE A 139 3.44 -12.75 -0.13
C ILE A 139 4.75 -12.25 -0.72
N LEU A 140 4.65 -11.59 -1.87
CA LEU A 140 5.75 -10.90 -2.53
C LEU A 140 5.48 -9.39 -2.50
N ALA A 141 6.45 -8.59 -2.08
CA ALA A 141 6.46 -7.17 -2.37
C ALA A 141 6.88 -6.94 -3.83
N GLN A 142 6.29 -5.93 -4.45
CA GLN A 142 6.74 -5.40 -5.71
C GLN A 142 6.85 -3.89 -5.66
N ASP A 143 8.07 -3.43 -5.84
CA ASP A 143 8.45 -2.05 -6.09
C ASP A 143 9.06 -1.96 -7.50
N SER A 144 10.38 -1.76 -7.61
CA SER A 144 11.16 -1.86 -8.84
C SER A 144 11.48 -3.32 -9.19
N ALA A 145 11.45 -4.21 -8.19
CA ALA A 145 11.66 -5.64 -8.34
C ALA A 145 10.65 -6.44 -7.50
N ASN A 146 10.52 -7.73 -7.82
CA ASN A 146 9.76 -8.65 -6.98
C ASN A 146 10.66 -9.15 -5.85
N ARG A 147 10.20 -9.00 -4.60
CA ARG A 147 10.92 -9.43 -3.39
C ARG A 147 10.04 -10.36 -2.56
N PRO A 148 10.46 -11.62 -2.33
CA PRO A 148 9.75 -12.50 -1.41
C PRO A 148 9.75 -11.97 0.02
N LEU A 149 8.60 -11.99 0.68
CA LEU A 149 8.45 -11.54 2.08
C LEU A 149 8.10 -12.70 3.02
N LEU A 150 7.03 -13.44 2.67
CA LEU A 150 6.47 -14.49 3.52
C LEU A 150 6.15 -15.72 2.69
N THR A 151 6.40 -16.89 3.28
CA THR A 151 5.92 -18.20 2.78
C THR A 151 5.35 -18.95 3.98
N LEU A 152 4.04 -19.17 3.97
CA LEU A 152 3.28 -19.76 5.05
C LEU A 152 2.77 -21.13 4.59
N LEU A 153 3.36 -22.19 5.13
CA LEU A 153 3.04 -23.56 4.74
C LEU A 153 1.69 -24.00 5.33
N ASN A 154 1.13 -25.05 4.72
CA ASN A 154 -0.02 -25.76 5.27
C ASN A 154 0.24 -26.26 6.70
N GLY A 155 -0.80 -26.26 7.52
CA GLY A 155 -0.77 -26.65 8.93
C GLY A 155 -1.43 -25.61 9.85
N ALA A 156 -1.75 -24.43 9.34
CA ALA A 156 -2.47 -23.37 10.05
C ALA A 156 -3.98 -23.65 10.03
N SER A 157 -4.45 -24.53 10.91
CA SER A 157 -5.87 -24.91 11.03
C SER A 157 -6.76 -23.84 11.67
N ASN A 158 -6.16 -22.95 12.47
CA ASN A 158 -6.81 -21.77 13.05
C ASN A 158 -6.31 -20.49 12.37
N TRP A 159 -6.97 -19.37 12.64
CA TRP A 159 -6.46 -18.05 12.25
C TRP A 159 -5.13 -17.78 12.93
N ASN A 160 -4.09 -17.55 12.13
CA ASN A 160 -2.77 -17.18 12.59
C ASN A 160 -2.46 -15.74 12.14
N TYR A 161 -1.72 -15.03 12.96
CA TYR A 161 -1.19 -13.70 12.64
C TYR A 161 0.28 -13.82 12.25
N VAL A 162 0.68 -13.09 11.22
CA VAL A 162 2.09 -12.93 10.87
C VAL A 162 2.32 -11.50 10.39
N GLU A 163 3.50 -10.98 10.70
CA GLU A 163 3.97 -9.69 10.24
C GLU A 163 5.43 -9.76 9.79
N LYS A 164 5.82 -8.85 8.89
CA LYS A 164 7.18 -8.78 8.36
C LYS A 164 7.56 -7.34 8.05
N SER A 165 8.70 -6.91 8.58
CA SER A 165 9.26 -5.60 8.22
C SER A 165 9.88 -5.67 6.84
N LEU A 166 9.77 -4.59 6.08
CA LEU A 166 10.44 -4.42 4.80
C LEU A 166 10.91 -2.99 4.60
N ASN A 167 12.10 -2.85 4.05
CA ASN A 167 12.59 -1.55 3.60
C ASN A 167 11.93 -1.22 2.25
N VAL A 168 11.34 -0.04 2.15
CA VAL A 168 10.65 0.48 0.96
C VAL A 168 11.26 1.82 0.58
N THR A 169 11.57 1.96 -0.71
CA THR A 169 12.23 3.15 -1.28
C THR A 169 11.33 3.94 -2.21
N GLN A 170 10.18 3.38 -2.58
CA GLN A 170 9.16 3.94 -3.45
C GLN A 170 7.84 3.19 -3.22
N ASP A 171 6.79 3.62 -3.90
CA ASP A 171 5.48 2.98 -3.89
C ASP A 171 5.57 1.46 -4.09
N VAL A 172 4.86 0.73 -3.25
CA VAL A 172 4.92 -0.73 -3.20
C VAL A 172 3.52 -1.32 -3.33
N ARG A 173 3.40 -2.47 -3.98
CA ARG A 173 2.20 -3.31 -3.92
C ARG A 173 2.59 -4.74 -3.57
N PHE A 174 1.60 -5.55 -3.20
CA PHE A 174 1.82 -6.93 -2.78
C PHE A 174 1.06 -7.91 -3.66
N PHE A 175 1.72 -9.02 -3.96
CA PHE A 175 1.12 -10.20 -4.57
C PHE A 175 0.93 -11.26 -3.50
N ILE A 176 -0.33 -11.56 -3.18
CA ILE A 176 -0.72 -12.58 -2.21
C ILE A 176 -1.18 -13.80 -3.01
N SER A 177 -0.41 -14.89 -2.94
CA SER A 177 -0.58 -16.08 -3.79
C SER A 177 -0.93 -17.29 -2.95
N ALA A 178 -2.08 -17.90 -3.22
CA ALA A 178 -2.50 -19.17 -2.63
C ALA A 178 -2.20 -20.31 -3.61
N TYR A 179 -1.35 -21.24 -3.19
CA TYR A 179 -1.00 -22.43 -3.96
C TYR A 179 -1.80 -23.62 -3.46
N THR A 180 -2.45 -24.31 -4.39
CA THR A 180 -3.22 -25.53 -4.11
C THR A 180 -2.58 -26.70 -4.86
N LYS A 181 -2.53 -27.86 -4.22
CA LYS A 181 -1.72 -29.02 -4.68
C LYS A 181 -2.54 -30.27 -4.98
N SER A 182 -3.86 -30.21 -4.94
CA SER A 182 -4.74 -31.30 -5.39
C SER A 182 -6.18 -30.82 -5.43
N LYS A 183 -7.11 -31.71 -5.83
CA LYS A 183 -8.56 -31.52 -5.67
C LYS A 183 -9.10 -32.07 -4.34
N ALA A 184 -8.23 -32.36 -3.38
CA ALA A 184 -8.66 -32.76 -2.05
C ALA A 184 -9.20 -31.54 -1.27
N GLU A 185 -9.91 -31.81 -0.17
CA GLU A 185 -10.40 -30.75 0.71
C GLU A 185 -9.26 -29.87 1.23
N GLY A 186 -9.51 -28.58 1.33
CA GLY A 186 -8.54 -27.64 1.86
C GLY A 186 -8.97 -26.21 1.62
N VAL A 187 -8.50 -25.31 2.47
CA VAL A 187 -8.82 -23.90 2.44
C VAL A 187 -7.56 -23.07 2.64
N ILE A 188 -7.45 -22.03 1.82
CA ILE A 188 -6.48 -20.96 2.02
C ILE A 188 -7.29 -19.67 2.14
N ALA A 189 -7.19 -19.00 3.27
CA ALA A 189 -7.93 -17.77 3.52
C ALA A 189 -7.05 -16.70 4.15
N ILE A 190 -7.41 -15.46 3.87
CA ILE A 190 -6.79 -14.27 4.45
C ILE A 190 -7.85 -13.29 4.93
N ASP A 191 -7.47 -12.52 5.94
CA ASP A 191 -8.24 -11.43 6.51
C ASP A 191 -7.29 -10.38 7.13
N ASN A 192 -7.81 -9.20 7.46
CA ASN A 192 -7.08 -8.10 8.12
C ASN A 192 -5.70 -7.85 7.52
N PHE A 193 -5.63 -7.64 6.19
CA PHE A 193 -4.37 -7.24 5.57
C PHE A 193 -4.02 -5.83 6.00
N THR A 194 -2.81 -5.67 6.53
CA THR A 194 -2.32 -4.40 7.05
C THR A 194 -0.99 -4.04 6.40
N PHE A 195 -0.86 -2.78 6.01
CA PHE A 195 0.41 -2.16 5.65
C PHE A 195 0.55 -0.86 6.43
N ASN A 196 1.68 -0.63 7.08
CA ASN A 196 1.95 0.65 7.70
C ASN A 196 3.40 1.09 7.50
N LEU A 197 3.65 2.40 7.58
CA LEU A 197 4.96 3.03 7.37
C LEU A 197 5.82 3.06 8.65
N LEU A 198 5.63 2.09 9.54
CA LEU A 198 6.43 1.86 10.73
C LEU A 198 7.00 0.44 10.71
N PRO A 199 8.12 0.16 11.41
CA PRO A 199 8.60 -1.21 11.61
C PRO A 199 7.56 -2.08 12.34
N CYS A 200 7.63 -3.39 12.14
CA CYS A 200 6.79 -4.32 12.90
C CYS A 200 7.24 -4.38 14.37
N GLU A 201 6.29 -4.46 15.31
CA GLU A 201 6.59 -4.45 16.75
C GLU A 201 6.98 -5.83 17.31
N ASN A 202 6.53 -6.92 16.67
CA ASN A 202 6.61 -8.29 17.17
C ASN A 202 7.25 -9.26 16.16
N GLU A 203 8.15 -8.77 15.30
CA GLU A 203 8.86 -9.62 14.34
C GLU A 203 9.72 -10.66 15.10
N LYS A 204 9.31 -11.94 15.03
CA LYS A 204 10.06 -13.08 15.57
C LYS A 204 10.76 -13.84 14.46
#